data_AF-A0A950DR66-F1
#
_entry.id   AF-A0A950DR66-F1
#
_cell.length_a   1.000
_cell.length_b   1.000
_cell.length_c   1.000
_cell.angle_alpha   90.00
_cell.angle_beta   90.00
_cell.angle_gamma   90.00
#
_symmetry.space_group_name_H-M   'P 1'
#
loop_
_entity.id
_entity.type
_entity.pdbx_description
1 polymer ?
#
loop_
_entity_poly.entity_id
_entity_poly.type
_entity_poly.pdbx_seq_one_letter_code
_entity_poly.pdbx_strand_id
1 'polypeptide(L)'
;GHSLVKQDPNGKSYTFAGSLGIAPQWENGTCDQNCQELVSACLMAHINSYGVHYPIWIDAAPANVGWGLPPSTFGMEAAFFGNIMVTGNMNHGNLAAPLGYFCRGDSGFNAGAPGRVGDFNIPGVPPYYDTTGGGTTCGGSGRCTAHTTNGVVDGYTDCADGSNNRFYNPVTLWRDLNGQITLDATYVYGIRPRYDQKLWIEG
;
A
#
# COMPACT_ATOMS: atom_id res chain seq x y z
N GLY A 1 -7.65 -14.50 -6.47
CA GLY A 1 -7.88 -13.43 -7.47
C GLY A 1 -8.06 -14.02 -8.85
N HIS A 2 -8.46 -13.19 -9.82
CA HIS A 2 -8.55 -13.60 -11.23
C HIS A 2 -7.19 -13.48 -11.92
N SER A 3 -6.91 -14.32 -12.91
CA SER A 3 -5.70 -14.20 -13.72
C SER A 3 -5.99 -13.41 -14.99
N LEU A 4 -5.16 -12.42 -15.30
CA LEU A 4 -5.27 -11.64 -16.52
C LEU A 4 -4.35 -12.22 -17.59
N VAL A 5 -4.87 -12.49 -18.78
CA VAL A 5 -4.07 -12.90 -19.94
C VAL A 5 -3.96 -11.72 -20.88
N LYS A 6 -2.74 -11.22 -21.10
CA LYS A 6 -2.47 -10.13 -22.06
C LYS A 6 -1.55 -10.62 -23.16
N GLN A 7 -1.94 -10.35 -24.40
CA GLN A 7 -1.11 -10.62 -25.57
C GLN A 7 -0.21 -9.40 -25.85
N ASP A 8 1.07 -9.64 -26.11
CA ASP A 8 1.98 -8.60 -26.60
C ASP A 8 1.76 -8.31 -28.09
N PRO A 9 2.37 -7.25 -28.65
CA PRO A 9 2.25 -6.92 -30.07
C PRO A 9 2.74 -8.02 -31.02
N ASN A 10 3.54 -8.98 -30.54
CA ASN A 10 4.07 -10.10 -31.32
C ASN A 10 3.20 -11.35 -31.22
N GLY A 11 2.03 -11.26 -30.57
CA GLY A 11 1.09 -12.36 -30.44
C GLY A 11 1.39 -13.32 -29.28
N LYS A 12 2.37 -13.02 -28.41
CA LYS A 12 2.67 -13.87 -27.25
C LYS A 12 1.83 -13.48 -26.04
N SER A 13 1.13 -14.46 -25.48
CA SER A 13 0.30 -14.27 -24.30
C SER A 13 1.10 -14.41 -23.00
N TYR A 14 0.88 -13.49 -22.08
CA TYR A 14 1.40 -13.49 -20.71
C TYR A 14 0.25 -13.59 -19.73
N THR A 15 0.34 -14.54 -18.80
CA THR A 15 -0.64 -14.71 -17.72
C THR A 15 -0.12 -14.06 -16.45
N PHE A 16 -0.87 -13.11 -15.91
CA PHE A 16 -0.61 -12.44 -14.65
C PHE A 16 -1.57 -12.99 -13.61
N ALA A 17 -1.06 -13.84 -12.72
CA ALA A 17 -1.87 -14.44 -11.66
C ALA A 17 -2.28 -13.37 -10.64
N GLY A 18 -3.59 -13.19 -10.43
CA GLY A 18 -4.10 -12.31 -9.38
C GLY A 18 -4.21 -13.00 -8.03
N SER A 19 -3.63 -12.40 -7.00
CA SER A 19 -3.69 -12.91 -5.61
C SER A 19 -4.86 -12.30 -4.84
N LEU A 20 -4.71 -11.05 -4.39
CA LEU A 20 -5.59 -10.34 -3.45
C LEU A 20 -6.88 -9.78 -4.07
N GLY A 21 -6.99 -9.81 -5.41
CA GLY A 21 -8.20 -9.34 -6.10
C GLY A 21 -8.47 -7.85 -5.92
N ILE A 22 -7.43 -7.04 -5.69
CA ILE A 22 -7.55 -5.59 -5.59
C ILE A 22 -7.85 -5.01 -6.98
N ALA A 23 -8.86 -4.14 -7.04
CA ALA A 23 -9.36 -3.53 -8.27
C ALA A 23 -9.80 -4.53 -9.36
N PRO A 24 -10.73 -5.47 -9.07
CA PRO A 24 -11.18 -6.44 -10.08
C PRO A 24 -11.88 -5.77 -11.28
N GLN A 25 -12.41 -4.58 -11.09
CA GLN A 25 -13.03 -3.77 -12.13
C GLN A 25 -12.09 -3.40 -13.30
N TRP A 26 -10.77 -3.42 -13.12
CA TRP A 26 -9.83 -3.25 -14.24
C TRP A 26 -9.90 -4.37 -15.28
N GLU A 27 -10.46 -5.52 -14.93
CA GLU A 27 -10.71 -6.60 -15.89
C GLU A 27 -11.77 -6.18 -16.94
N ASN A 28 -12.76 -5.38 -16.52
CA ASN A 28 -13.96 -5.12 -17.31
C ASN A 28 -14.21 -3.63 -17.63
N GLY A 29 -13.35 -2.71 -17.19
CA GLY A 29 -13.54 -1.29 -17.42
C GLY A 29 -12.57 -0.38 -16.68
N THR A 30 -13.00 0.85 -16.44
CA THR A 30 -12.22 1.86 -15.72
C THR A 30 -12.36 1.68 -14.21
N CYS A 31 -11.26 1.97 -13.51
CA CYS A 31 -11.19 2.00 -12.06
C CYS A 31 -11.60 3.39 -11.59
N ASP A 32 -12.66 3.45 -10.79
CA ASP A 32 -13.15 4.69 -10.20
C ASP A 32 -12.22 5.20 -9.09
N GLN A 33 -12.59 6.30 -8.44
CA GLN A 33 -11.77 6.90 -7.40
C GLN A 33 -11.47 5.93 -6.24
N ASN A 34 -12.48 5.20 -5.74
CA ASN A 34 -12.30 4.27 -4.63
C ASN A 34 -11.34 3.14 -4.98
N CYS A 35 -11.50 2.61 -6.18
CA CYS A 35 -10.61 1.63 -6.75
C CYS A 35 -9.16 2.10 -6.81
N GLN A 36 -8.94 3.32 -7.32
CA GLN A 36 -7.60 3.90 -7.47
C GLN A 36 -6.94 4.12 -6.11
N GLU A 37 -7.71 4.57 -5.12
CA GLU A 37 -7.22 4.74 -3.74
C GLU A 37 -6.84 3.40 -3.11
N LEU A 38 -7.66 2.37 -3.28
CA LEU A 38 -7.37 1.04 -2.76
C LEU A 38 -6.09 0.46 -3.37
N VAL A 39 -5.92 0.60 -4.69
CA VAL A 39 -4.69 0.17 -5.38
C VAL A 39 -3.49 0.97 -4.88
N SER A 40 -3.65 2.28 -4.72
CA SER A 40 -2.61 3.16 -4.20
C SER A 40 -2.18 2.71 -2.81
N ALA A 41 -3.14 2.51 -1.89
CA ALA A 41 -2.92 2.04 -0.53
C ALA A 41 -2.21 0.68 -0.49
N CYS A 42 -2.65 -0.27 -1.32
CA CYS A 42 -2.00 -1.57 -1.42
C CYS A 42 -0.57 -1.46 -1.95
N LEU A 43 -0.33 -0.65 -2.98
CA LEU A 43 1.01 -0.48 -3.53
C LEU A 43 1.93 0.07 -2.44
N MET A 44 1.48 1.09 -1.71
CA MET A 44 2.21 1.67 -0.59
C MET A 44 2.53 0.65 0.50
N ALA A 45 1.57 -0.21 0.85
CA ALA A 45 1.79 -1.27 1.83
C ALA A 45 2.86 -2.31 1.40
N HIS A 46 3.09 -2.47 0.09
CA HIS A 46 4.07 -3.43 -0.44
C HIS A 46 5.44 -2.81 -0.75
N ILE A 47 5.58 -1.48 -0.75
CA ILE A 47 6.86 -0.82 -1.06
C ILE A 47 7.89 -1.25 -0.02
N ASN A 48 9.06 -1.67 -0.49
CA ASN A 48 10.17 -2.11 0.33
C ASN A 48 11.52 -1.83 -0.34
N SER A 49 12.11 -0.69 -0.01
CA SER A 49 13.37 -0.19 -0.56
C SER A 49 14.62 -0.88 -0.04
N TYR A 50 14.56 -1.64 1.07
CA TYR A 50 15.69 -2.44 1.55
C TYR A 50 15.69 -3.89 1.05
N GLY A 51 14.70 -4.30 0.25
CA GLY A 51 14.67 -5.63 -0.34
C GLY A 51 14.50 -6.78 0.66
N VAL A 52 14.10 -6.49 1.90
CA VAL A 52 13.91 -7.50 2.94
C VAL A 52 12.50 -8.07 2.86
N HIS A 53 12.37 -9.37 2.61
CA HIS A 53 11.05 -10.00 2.60
C HIS A 53 10.55 -10.24 4.01
N TYR A 54 9.36 -9.73 4.33
CA TYR A 54 8.65 -10.01 5.56
C TYR A 54 7.33 -10.73 5.23
N PRO A 55 6.94 -11.74 6.03
CA PRO A 55 5.56 -12.16 6.06
C PRO A 55 4.69 -10.96 6.45
N ILE A 56 3.73 -10.63 5.59
CA ILE A 56 2.77 -9.56 5.82
C ILE A 56 1.36 -10.11 5.86
N TRP A 57 0.52 -9.46 6.66
CA TRP A 57 -0.92 -9.66 6.69
C TRP A 57 -1.57 -8.31 6.40
N ILE A 58 -2.66 -8.32 5.65
CA ILE A 58 -3.30 -7.10 5.15
C ILE A 58 -4.79 -7.16 5.47
N ASP A 59 -5.30 -6.09 6.06
CA ASP A 59 -6.73 -5.90 6.34
C ASP A 59 -7.23 -4.62 5.68
N ALA A 60 -8.40 -4.70 5.05
CA ALA A 60 -9.06 -3.56 4.43
C ALA A 60 -10.57 -3.81 4.26
N ALA A 61 -11.34 -2.72 4.19
CA ALA A 61 -12.80 -2.76 4.05
C ALA A 61 -13.33 -3.58 2.85
N PRO A 62 -12.69 -3.58 1.66
CA PRO A 62 -13.17 -4.35 0.51
C PRO A 62 -13.18 -5.85 0.80
N ALA A 63 -14.30 -6.51 0.49
CA ALA A 63 -14.53 -7.93 0.81
C ALA A 63 -13.51 -8.91 0.19
N ASN A 64 -12.80 -8.50 -0.87
CA ASN A 64 -11.73 -9.30 -1.47
C ASN A 64 -10.45 -9.35 -0.65
N VAL A 65 -10.24 -8.37 0.25
CA VAL A 65 -9.20 -8.40 1.30
C VAL A 65 -9.84 -8.85 2.60
N GLY A 66 -10.86 -8.11 3.04
CA GLY A 66 -11.62 -8.39 4.24
C GLY A 66 -10.92 -7.97 5.53
N TRP A 67 -11.62 -8.26 6.63
CA TRP A 67 -11.15 -8.04 7.99
C TRP A 67 -10.77 -9.37 8.62
N GLY A 68 -9.68 -9.39 9.37
CA GLY A 68 -9.30 -10.55 10.16
C GLY A 68 -8.22 -10.23 11.19
N LEU A 69 -8.05 -11.13 12.15
CA LEU A 69 -6.96 -11.02 13.11
C LEU A 69 -5.76 -11.83 12.59
N PRO A 70 -4.56 -11.24 12.50
CA PRO A 70 -3.37 -11.97 12.08
C PRO A 70 -2.92 -12.94 13.19
N PRO A 71 -1.94 -13.82 12.89
CA PRO A 71 -1.28 -14.62 13.91
C PRO A 71 -0.72 -13.73 15.04
N SER A 72 -0.67 -14.24 16.27
CA SER A 72 -0.25 -13.48 17.46
C SER A 72 1.20 -12.96 17.42
N THR A 73 2.02 -13.45 16.49
CA THR A 73 3.38 -12.96 16.27
C THR A 73 3.41 -11.68 15.42
N PHE A 74 2.29 -11.27 14.83
CA PHE A 74 2.21 -10.10 13.98
C PHE A 74 1.86 -8.85 14.80
N GLY A 75 2.54 -7.76 14.49
CA GLY A 75 2.19 -6.42 14.95
C GLY A 75 1.67 -5.57 13.79
N MET A 76 0.79 -4.63 14.09
CA MET A 76 0.28 -3.64 13.16
C MET A 76 1.39 -2.63 12.83
N GLU A 77 1.82 -2.59 11.57
CA GLU A 77 2.90 -1.74 11.07
C GLU A 77 2.41 -0.31 10.81
N ALA A 78 1.37 -0.19 9.97
CA ALA A 78 0.86 1.08 9.51
C ALA A 78 -0.49 0.91 8.82
N ALA A 79 -1.22 2.01 8.67
CA ALA A 79 -2.31 2.12 7.70
C ALA A 79 -1.90 3.06 6.58
N PHE A 80 -2.17 2.66 5.34
CA PHE A 80 -1.81 3.38 4.11
C PHE A 80 -3.08 3.80 3.37
N PHE A 81 -3.10 5.01 2.83
CA PHE A 81 -4.25 5.56 2.13
C PHE A 81 -3.84 6.73 1.24
N GLY A 82 -4.72 7.19 0.35
CA GLY A 82 -4.42 8.26 -0.59
C GLY A 82 -4.60 7.81 -2.04
N ASN A 83 -4.22 8.68 -2.97
CA ASN A 83 -4.30 8.39 -4.40
C ASN A 83 -3.02 8.86 -5.09
N ILE A 84 -2.24 7.91 -5.59
CA ILE A 84 -0.97 8.17 -6.30
C ILE A 84 -1.13 8.12 -7.82
N MET A 85 -2.35 7.86 -8.32
CA MET A 85 -2.63 7.65 -9.74
C MET A 85 -3.19 8.90 -10.42
N VAL A 86 -3.98 9.70 -9.69
CA VAL A 86 -4.65 10.90 -10.21
C VAL A 86 -4.62 12.05 -9.21
N THR A 87 -4.93 13.25 -9.71
CA THR A 87 -5.03 14.49 -8.92
C THR A 87 -6.36 15.19 -9.21
N GLY A 88 -6.68 16.22 -8.43
CA GLY A 88 -7.86 17.05 -8.60
C GLY A 88 -8.96 16.75 -7.59
N ASN A 89 -10.19 17.15 -7.94
CA ASN A 89 -11.35 17.00 -7.07
C ASN A 89 -11.69 15.52 -6.87
N MET A 90 -11.77 15.14 -5.62
CA MET A 90 -12.14 13.83 -5.12
C MET A 90 -13.42 13.96 -4.30
N ASN A 91 -14.11 12.85 -4.06
CA ASN A 91 -15.34 12.81 -3.26
C ASN A 91 -15.13 13.20 -1.77
N HIS A 92 -13.89 13.42 -1.34
CA HIS A 92 -13.51 13.73 0.05
C HIS A 92 -12.46 14.84 0.16
N GLY A 93 -12.24 15.63 -0.89
CA GLY A 93 -11.29 16.73 -0.89
C GLY A 93 -10.73 17.03 -2.27
N ASN A 94 -9.72 17.89 -2.35
CA ASN A 94 -8.98 18.13 -3.59
C ASN A 94 -7.51 17.74 -3.38
N LEU A 95 -7.00 16.85 -4.23
CA LEU A 95 -5.61 16.43 -4.23
C LEU A 95 -4.80 17.29 -5.20
N ALA A 96 -3.96 18.17 -4.66
CA ALA A 96 -3.12 19.06 -5.48
C ALA A 96 -1.99 18.31 -6.22
N ALA A 97 -1.67 17.08 -5.81
CA ALA A 97 -0.66 16.21 -6.40
C ALA A 97 -1.04 14.73 -6.14
N PRO A 98 -0.38 13.76 -6.79
CA PRO A 98 -0.52 12.35 -6.42
C PRO A 98 0.13 12.16 -5.05
N LEU A 99 -0.68 11.88 -4.04
CA LEU A 99 -0.26 11.87 -2.65
C LEU A 99 -0.63 10.54 -2.00
N GLY A 100 0.36 9.96 -1.35
CA GLY A 100 0.23 8.82 -0.46
C GLY A 100 0.36 9.27 0.99
N TYR A 101 -0.47 8.71 1.85
CA TYR A 101 -0.48 8.96 3.27
C TYR A 101 -0.27 7.66 4.02
N PHE A 102 0.36 7.77 5.18
CA PHE A 102 0.39 6.68 6.14
C PHE A 102 0.27 7.23 7.55
N CYS A 103 -0.13 6.36 8.46
CA CYS A 103 0.01 6.56 9.89
C CYS A 103 0.57 5.28 10.52
N ARG A 104 1.21 5.41 11.68
CA ARG A 104 1.87 4.29 12.35
C ARG A 104 0.86 3.38 13.04
N GLY A 105 1.06 2.07 12.95
CA GLY A 105 0.23 1.10 13.64
C GLY A 105 0.43 1.13 15.15
N ASP A 106 -0.55 0.60 15.87
CA ASP A 106 -0.60 0.65 17.35
C ASP A 106 0.38 -0.32 18.04
N SER A 107 1.08 -1.18 17.29
CA SER A 107 1.95 -2.24 17.83
C SER A 107 3.40 -1.84 18.11
N GLY A 108 3.70 -0.55 18.23
CA GLY A 108 4.99 -0.10 18.76
C GLY A 108 6.19 -0.23 17.81
N PHE A 109 5.96 -0.26 16.50
CA PHE A 109 7.04 -0.03 15.53
C PHE A 109 7.48 1.44 15.61
N ASN A 110 8.39 1.74 16.54
CA ASN A 110 8.83 3.09 16.88
C ASN A 110 9.66 3.77 15.79
N ALA A 111 10.29 2.98 14.91
CA ALA A 111 10.77 3.42 13.62
C ALA A 111 9.78 2.85 12.59
N GLY A 112 9.31 3.68 11.65
CA GLY A 112 8.60 3.12 10.51
C GLY A 112 9.48 2.03 9.89
N ALA A 113 8.89 0.94 9.40
CA ALA A 113 9.68 -0.22 8.99
C ALA A 113 10.80 0.26 8.05
N PRO A 114 12.08 0.08 8.45
CA PRO A 114 13.19 0.52 7.64
C PRO A 114 12.92 0.04 6.22
N GLY A 115 12.89 0.98 5.28
CA GLY A 115 12.78 0.70 3.85
C GLY A 115 11.35 0.61 3.30
N ARG A 116 10.30 0.53 4.13
CA ARG A 116 8.92 0.70 3.63
C ARG A 116 8.38 2.06 3.97
N VAL A 117 8.37 2.34 5.26
CA VAL A 117 7.67 3.47 5.86
C VAL A 117 8.67 4.22 6.71
N GLY A 118 8.93 5.49 6.45
CA GLY A 118 9.30 6.41 7.52
C GLY A 118 10.76 6.51 8.00
N ASP A 119 11.73 5.73 7.52
CA ASP A 119 13.15 6.08 7.77
C ASP A 119 13.69 7.12 6.76
N PHE A 120 13.09 7.22 5.55
CA PHE A 120 13.56 8.13 4.48
C PHE A 120 12.61 9.27 4.11
N ASN A 121 11.32 9.21 4.47
CA ASN A 121 10.43 10.34 4.25
C ASN A 121 10.39 11.17 5.53
N ILE A 122 11.13 12.27 5.53
CA ILE A 122 10.90 13.37 6.45
C ILE A 122 9.38 13.67 6.38
N PRO A 123 8.67 13.78 7.52
CA PRO A 123 7.27 14.17 7.53
C PRO A 123 7.07 15.39 6.62
N GLY A 124 6.32 15.25 5.53
CA GLY A 124 6.10 16.35 4.58
C GLY A 124 6.81 16.26 3.22
N VAL A 125 7.57 15.20 2.93
CA VAL A 125 8.25 15.05 1.62
C VAL A 125 7.42 14.16 0.68
N PRO A 126 7.10 14.63 -0.55
CA PRO A 126 6.41 13.82 -1.53
C PRO A 126 7.19 12.55 -1.90
N PRO A 127 6.49 11.46 -2.26
CA PRO A 127 5.04 11.36 -2.40
C PRO A 127 4.32 10.80 -1.15
N TYR A 128 5.02 10.50 -0.04
CA TYR A 128 4.45 9.79 1.12
C TYR A 128 4.52 10.61 2.42
N TYR A 129 3.36 10.84 3.02
CA TYR A 129 3.19 11.75 4.16
C TYR A 129 2.73 11.00 5.41
N ASP A 130 3.46 11.19 6.51
CA ASP A 130 2.99 10.80 7.84
C ASP A 130 1.91 11.78 8.32
N THR A 131 0.68 11.32 8.49
CA THR A 131 -0.44 12.18 8.91
C THR A 131 -0.48 12.45 10.41
N THR A 132 0.36 11.77 11.18
CA THR A 132 0.44 11.87 12.64
C THR A 132 1.62 12.72 13.13
N GLY A 133 2.49 13.17 12.23
CA GLY A 133 3.64 14.00 12.58
C GLY A 133 4.77 13.24 13.31
N GLY A 134 4.89 11.93 13.13
CA GLY A 134 6.07 11.17 13.51
C GLY A 134 6.16 10.70 14.96
N GLY A 135 5.09 10.83 15.75
CA GLY A 135 5.11 10.47 17.19
C GLY A 135 3.85 9.79 17.72
N THR A 136 2.79 9.67 16.92
CA THR A 136 1.50 9.11 17.36
C THR A 136 1.05 8.02 16.40
N THR A 137 0.25 7.09 16.88
CA THR A 137 -0.31 6.02 16.06
C THR A 137 -1.61 6.44 15.37
N CYS A 138 -2.07 5.67 14.40
CA CYS A 138 -3.34 5.87 13.71
C CYS A 138 -4.51 5.98 14.71
N GLY A 139 -4.58 5.06 15.68
CA GLY A 139 -5.58 5.09 16.75
C GLY A 139 -5.39 6.24 17.73
N GLY A 140 -4.15 6.46 18.19
CA GLY A 140 -3.84 7.50 19.18
C GLY A 140 -4.04 8.94 18.70
N SER A 141 -3.97 9.16 17.39
CA SER A 141 -4.14 10.50 16.79
C SER A 141 -5.60 10.86 16.51
N GLY A 142 -6.52 9.90 16.57
CA GLY A 142 -7.91 10.08 16.15
C GLY A 142 -8.09 10.36 14.64
N ARG A 143 -7.01 10.21 13.84
CA ARG A 143 -7.07 10.43 12.38
C ARG A 143 -7.74 9.29 11.65
N CYS A 144 -7.69 8.08 12.20
CA CYS A 144 -8.31 6.89 11.61
C CYS A 144 -9.39 6.32 12.51
N THR A 145 -10.48 5.84 11.91
CA THR A 145 -11.54 5.13 12.63
C THR A 145 -11.23 3.64 12.64
N ALA A 146 -11.02 3.08 13.83
CA ALA A 146 -10.67 1.67 13.99
C ALA A 146 -11.83 0.73 13.62
N HIS A 147 -11.52 -0.33 12.88
CA HIS A 147 -12.36 -1.51 12.78
C HIS A 147 -11.93 -2.50 13.87
N THR A 148 -12.88 -3.28 14.39
CA THR A 148 -12.58 -4.29 15.41
C THR A 148 -13.22 -5.63 15.08
N THR A 149 -12.42 -6.70 15.13
CA THR A 149 -12.91 -8.08 15.14
C THR A 149 -12.74 -8.64 16.55
N ASN A 150 -13.84 -9.14 17.14
CA ASN A 150 -13.85 -9.69 18.50
C ASN A 150 -13.28 -8.73 19.58
N GLY A 151 -13.49 -7.42 19.42
CA GLY A 151 -13.01 -6.40 20.35
C GLY A 151 -11.52 -6.04 20.21
N VAL A 152 -10.82 -6.59 19.22
CA VAL A 152 -9.43 -6.26 18.90
C VAL A 152 -9.40 -5.46 17.61
N VAL A 153 -8.60 -4.39 17.58
CA VAL A 153 -8.40 -3.59 16.36
C VAL A 153 -7.63 -4.42 15.34
N ASP A 154 -8.25 -4.69 14.20
CA ASP A 154 -7.65 -5.39 13.04
C ASP A 154 -7.25 -4.41 11.92
N GLY A 155 -7.82 -3.21 11.91
CA GLY A 155 -7.46 -2.17 10.95
C GLY A 155 -8.29 -0.91 11.11
N TYR A 156 -8.40 -0.15 10.03
CA TYR A 156 -9.12 1.12 10.03
C TYR A 156 -10.10 1.19 8.87
N THR A 157 -11.34 1.62 9.13
CA THR A 157 -12.37 1.79 8.08
C THR A 157 -12.13 3.02 7.22
N ASP A 158 -11.47 4.02 7.79
CA ASP A 158 -11.11 5.25 7.11
C ASP A 158 -9.94 5.93 7.84
N CYS A 159 -9.28 6.85 7.13
CA CYS A 159 -8.21 7.68 7.66
C CYS A 159 -8.26 9.09 7.07
N ALA A 160 -7.85 10.09 7.85
CA ALA A 160 -7.79 11.48 7.43
C ALA A 160 -6.35 11.95 7.18
N ASP A 161 -6.18 12.78 6.15
CA ASP A 161 -4.92 13.51 5.91
C ASP A 161 -4.74 14.66 6.92
N GLY A 162 -3.61 15.39 6.80
CA GLY A 162 -3.32 16.55 7.65
C GLY A 162 -4.39 17.67 7.59
N SER A 163 -5.11 17.77 6.48
CA SER A 163 -6.17 18.75 6.21
C SER A 163 -7.59 18.25 6.55
N ASN A 164 -7.72 17.07 7.18
CA ASN A 164 -8.98 16.40 7.50
C ASN A 164 -9.80 15.91 6.28
N ASN A 165 -9.19 15.76 5.11
CA ASN A 165 -9.81 15.01 4.00
C ASN A 165 -9.82 13.53 4.36
N ARG A 166 -11.00 12.89 4.32
CA ARG A 166 -11.20 11.51 4.83
C ARG A 166 -11.26 10.49 3.69
N PHE A 167 -10.32 9.57 3.69
CA PHE A 167 -10.19 8.46 2.74
C PHE A 167 -10.81 7.20 3.33
N TYR A 168 -11.67 6.54 2.56
CA TYR A 168 -12.42 5.35 2.98
C TYR A 168 -11.83 4.04 2.48
N ASN A 169 -10.68 4.11 1.81
CA ASN A 169 -9.98 2.96 1.27
C ASN A 169 -8.58 2.77 1.90
N PRO A 170 -8.43 2.86 3.24
CA PRO A 170 -7.15 2.55 3.85
C PRO A 170 -6.86 1.04 3.79
N VAL A 171 -5.58 0.71 3.75
CA VAL A 171 -5.06 -0.65 3.85
C VAL A 171 -4.20 -0.73 5.11
N THR A 172 -4.58 -1.60 6.03
CA THR A 172 -3.81 -1.85 7.26
C THR A 172 -2.84 -2.98 7.00
N LEU A 173 -1.57 -2.74 7.33
CA LEU A 173 -0.51 -3.72 7.19
C LEU A 173 -0.07 -4.21 8.57
N TRP A 174 0.03 -5.51 8.69
CA TRP A 174 0.62 -6.21 9.82
C TRP A 174 1.84 -6.99 9.35
N ARG A 175 2.84 -7.12 10.20
CA ARG A 175 4.02 -7.94 9.91
C ARG A 175 4.47 -8.73 11.12
N ASP A 176 5.16 -9.83 10.86
CA ASP A 176 5.77 -10.63 11.91
C ASP A 176 6.81 -9.82 12.71
N LEU A 177 6.65 -9.79 14.02
CA LEU A 177 7.58 -9.16 14.98
C LEU A 177 8.88 -9.96 15.10
N ASN A 178 8.82 -11.26 14.82
CA ASN A 178 9.96 -12.18 14.95
C ASN A 178 10.62 -12.50 13.60
N GLY A 179 10.11 -11.92 12.50
CA GLY A 179 10.64 -12.15 11.16
C GLY A 179 12.11 -11.72 11.09
N GLN A 180 13.01 -12.68 10.88
CA GLN A 180 14.43 -12.38 10.71
C GLN A 180 14.64 -11.60 9.40
N ILE A 181 15.40 -10.51 9.49
CA ILE A 181 15.82 -9.71 8.33
C ILE A 181 16.77 -10.58 7.50
N THR A 182 16.24 -11.20 6.45
CA THR A 182 17.08 -11.84 5.44
C THR A 182 17.30 -10.83 4.34
N LEU A 183 18.45 -10.16 4.37
CA LEU A 183 18.87 -9.31 3.25
C LEU A 183 19.16 -10.21 2.06
N ASP A 184 18.35 -10.09 1.02
CA ASP A 184 18.72 -10.66 -0.26
C ASP A 184 19.73 -9.71 -0.92
N ALA A 185 21.02 -10.06 -0.81
CA ALA A 185 22.10 -9.30 -1.42
C ALA A 185 22.02 -9.26 -2.96
N THR A 186 21.13 -10.04 -3.58
CA THR A 186 20.85 -10.01 -5.02
C THR A 186 19.66 -9.10 -5.38
N TYR A 187 18.98 -8.53 -4.38
CA TYR A 187 17.84 -7.64 -4.56
C TYR A 187 18.31 -6.30 -5.16
N VAL A 188 18.18 -6.17 -6.48
CA VAL A 188 18.43 -4.93 -7.21
C VAL A 188 17.09 -4.33 -7.58
N TYR A 189 16.76 -3.16 -7.03
CA TYR A 189 15.72 -2.29 -7.58
C TYR A 189 16.24 -1.75 -8.93
N GLY A 190 15.84 -2.42 -10.00
CA GLY A 190 16.08 -1.96 -11.35
C GLY A 190 14.85 -2.26 -12.16
N ILE A 191 14.35 -1.27 -12.90
CA ILE A 191 13.66 -1.58 -14.15
C ILE A 191 14.75 -2.21 -15.00
N ARG A 192 14.89 -3.53 -14.91
CA ARG A 192 15.79 -4.27 -15.78
C ARG A 192 15.07 -4.35 -17.12
N PRO A 193 15.44 -3.58 -18.16
CA PRO A 193 15.16 -4.08 -19.49
C PRO A 193 15.83 -5.45 -19.53
N ARG A 194 15.08 -6.53 -19.75
CA ARG A 194 15.73 -7.80 -20.03
C ARG A 194 16.60 -7.54 -21.27
N TYR A 195 17.90 -7.63 -21.07
CA TYR A 195 18.95 -7.53 -22.09
C TYR A 195 18.85 -8.73 -23.05
N ASP A 196 17.73 -8.83 -23.76
CA ASP A 196 17.63 -9.69 -24.93
C ASP A 196 16.65 -9.15 -25.99
N GLN A 197 16.42 -7.84 -26.00
CA GLN A 197 15.84 -7.18 -27.17
C GLN A 197 16.72 -6.02 -27.63
N LYS A 198 17.46 -6.30 -28.71
CA LYS A 198 18.16 -5.33 -29.55
C LYS A 198 17.21 -4.20 -29.89
N LEU A 199 17.49 -3.03 -29.34
CA LEU A 199 17.03 -1.76 -29.86
C LEU A 199 17.91 -1.45 -31.09
N TRP A 200 17.35 -1.62 -32.29
CA TRP A 200 17.88 -0.95 -33.47
C TRP A 200 17.06 0.33 -33.66
N ILE A 201 17.68 1.48 -33.38
CA ILE A 201 17.28 2.75 -33.96
C ILE A 201 18.32 3.03 -35.03
N GLU A 202 17.95 2.92 -36.30
CA GLU A 202 18.52 3.73 -37.36
C GLU A 202 17.36 4.21 -38.25
N GLY A 203 17.50 5.46 -38.71
CA GLY A 203 16.46 6.26 -39.37
C GLY A 203 16.14 5.87 -40.80
#